data_AF-A0A6A6F159-F1
#
_entry.id   AF-A0A6A6F159-F1
#
_cell.length_a   1.000
_cell.length_b   1.000
_cell.length_c   1.000
_cell.angle_alpha   90.00
_cell.angle_beta   90.00
_cell.angle_gamma   90.00
#
_symmetry.space_group_name_H-M   'P 1'
#
loop_
_entity.id
_entity.type
_entity.pdbx_description
1 polymer ?
#
loop_
_entity_poly.entity_id
_entity_poly.type
_entity_poly.pdbx_seq_one_letter_code
_entity_poly.pdbx_strand_id
1 'polypeptide(L)' 'QKKEILNKVLRSPQLQQSLGSLTVALRDGGLPMISEALRIKVENGGNIKGGSMPLGGSAAVEAFVNGVKKTAEEEARKQ' A
#
# COMPACT_ATOMS: atom_id res chain seq x y z
N GLN A 1 -13.07 20.89 -11.44
CA GLN A 1 -12.03 20.33 -12.34
C GLN A 1 -11.13 19.30 -11.66
N LYS A 2 -10.30 19.62 -10.64
CA LYS A 2 -9.37 18.64 -10.01
C LYS A 2 -10.04 17.36 -9.49
N LYS A 3 -11.18 17.47 -8.78
CA LYS A 3 -11.95 16.32 -8.28
C LYS A 3 -12.50 15.41 -9.40
N GLU A 4 -12.86 16.00 -10.54
CA GLU A 4 -13.41 15.27 -11.67
C GLU A 4 -12.35 14.41 -12.37
N ILE A 5 -11.13 14.96 -12.52
CA ILE A 5 -9.98 14.21 -13.04
C ILE A 5 -9.66 13.04 -12.11
N LEU A 6 -9.68 13.24 -10.79
CA LEU A 6 -9.47 12.16 -9.83
C LEU A 6 -10.50 11.04 -9.99
N ASN A 7 -11.79 11.38 -10.11
CA ASN A 7 -12.85 10.39 -10.34
C ASN A 7 -12.65 9.58 -11.64
N LYS A 8 -12.10 10.20 -12.69
CA LYS A 8 -11.77 9.51 -13.95
C LYS A 8 -10.60 8.55 -13.75
N VAL A 9 -9.54 8.99 -13.08
CA VAL A 9 -8.35 8.16 -12.79
C VAL A 9 -8.72 6.94 -11.95
N LEU A 10 -9.54 7.12 -10.90
CA LEU A 10 -9.98 6.04 -10.01
C LEU A 10 -10.76 4.92 -10.73
N ARG A 11 -11.38 5.22 -11.88
CA ARG A 11 -12.14 4.27 -12.70
C ARG A 11 -11.40 3.86 -13.98
N SER A 12 -10.16 4.30 -14.15
CA SER A 12 -9.39 4.03 -15.36
C SER A 12 -8.85 2.60 -15.37
N PRO A 13 -8.82 1.94 -16.53
CA PRO A 13 -8.17 0.63 -16.68
C PRO A 13 -6.70 0.68 -16.26
N GLN A 14 -5.99 1.77 -16.56
CA GLN A 14 -4.56 1.90 -16.27
C GLN A 14 -4.27 1.86 -14.77
N LEU A 15 -5.11 2.52 -13.96
CA LEU A 15 -4.99 2.43 -12.51
C LEU A 15 -5.29 1.02 -12.02
N GLN A 16 -6.37 0.40 -12.50
CA GLN A 16 -6.74 -0.97 -12.10
C GLN A 16 -5.64 -1.99 -12.40
N GLN A 17 -5.02 -1.90 -13.58
CA GLN A 17 -3.90 -2.76 -13.95
C GLN A 17 -2.68 -2.53 -13.06
N SER A 18 -2.34 -1.27 -12.80
CA SER A 18 -1.22 -0.93 -11.92
C SER A 18 -1.42 -1.45 -10.50
N LEU A 19 -2.65 -1.38 -9.97
CA LEU A 19 -3.01 -1.95 -8.67
C LEU A 19 -2.95 -3.49 -8.66
N GLY A 20 -3.30 -4.14 -9.77
CA GLY A 20 -3.11 -5.58 -9.96
C GLY A 20 -1.63 -5.98 -9.85
N SER A 21 -0.76 -5.30 -10.59
CA SER A 21 0.70 -5.51 -10.52
C SER A 21 1.25 -5.24 -9.13
N LEU A 22 0.81 -4.16 -8.48
CA LEU A 22 1.20 -3.83 -7.10
C LEU A 22 0.78 -4.93 -6.12
N THR A 23 -0.45 -5.45 -6.24
CA THR A 23 -0.98 -6.52 -5.38
C THR A 23 -0.14 -7.79 -5.49
N VAL A 24 0.26 -8.17 -6.70
CA VAL A 24 1.14 -9.33 -6.93
C VAL A 24 2.50 -9.10 -6.27
N ALA A 25 3.13 -7.94 -6.49
CA ALA A 25 4.42 -7.64 -5.89
C ALA A 25 4.39 -7.66 -4.35
N LEU A 26 3.32 -7.16 -3.73
CA LEU A 26 3.12 -7.22 -2.28
C LEU A 26 2.97 -8.67 -1.80
N ARG A 27 2.14 -9.46 -2.48
CA ARG A 27 1.91 -10.87 -2.16
C ARG A 27 3.20 -11.70 -2.23
N ASP A 28 4.07 -11.36 -3.18
CA ASP A 28 5.31 -12.08 -3.45
C ASP A 28 6.46 -11.63 -2.51
N GLY A 29 6.16 -10.82 -1.47
CA GLY A 29 7.10 -10.44 -0.42
C GLY A 29 7.70 -9.03 -0.56
N GLY A 30 7.18 -8.22 -1.48
CA GLY A 30 7.66 -6.85 -1.73
C GLY A 30 7.25 -5.81 -0.68
N LEU A 31 6.49 -6.19 0.35
CA LEU A 31 5.92 -5.26 1.32
C LEU A 31 6.94 -4.32 1.98
N PRO A 32 8.10 -4.78 2.51
CA PRO A 32 9.07 -3.88 3.14
C PRO A 32 9.55 -2.77 2.19
N MET A 33 10.06 -3.16 1.02
CA MET A 33 10.62 -2.23 0.04
C MET A 33 9.56 -1.25 -0.51
N ILE A 34 8.36 -1.74 -0.83
CA ILE A 34 7.30 -0.92 -1.42
C ILE A 34 6.75 0.07 -0.39
N SER A 35 6.52 -0.37 0.85
CA SER A 35 6.02 0.51 1.90
C SER A 35 7.01 1.61 2.25
N GLU A 36 8.31 1.29 2.28
CA GLU A 36 9.38 2.28 2.45
C GLU A 36 9.40 3.29 1.30
N ALA A 37 9.40 2.83 0.04
CA ALA A 37 9.43 3.69 -1.14
C ALA A 37 8.24 4.65 -1.20
N LEU A 38 7.05 4.19 -0.79
CA LEU A 38 5.82 4.98 -0.74
C LEU A 38 5.63 5.72 0.60
N ARG A 39 6.59 5.60 1.53
CA ARG A 39 6.54 6.18 2.89
C ARG A 39 5.27 5.82 3.66
N ILE A 40 4.78 4.61 3.45
CA ILE A 40 3.60 4.07 4.13
C ILE A 40 4.05 3.37 5.41
N LYS A 41 3.42 3.74 6.53
CA LYS A 41 3.68 3.10 7.82
C LYS A 41 3.01 1.73 7.87
N VAL A 42 3.81 0.68 7.90
CA VAL A 42 3.34 -0.71 8.07
C VAL A 42 3.95 -1.34 9.33
N GLU A 43 3.24 -2.28 9.92
CA GLU A 43 3.69 -2.95 11.14
C GLU A 43 4.97 -3.76 10.89
N ASN A 44 5.90 -3.71 11.85
CA ASN A 44 7.21 -4.38 11.77
C ASN A 44 8.01 -4.08 10.49
N GLY A 45 7.77 -2.93 9.85
CA GLY A 45 8.42 -2.58 8.57
C GLY A 45 8.08 -3.52 7.42
N GLY A 46 6.96 -4.26 7.51
CA GLY A 46 6.53 -5.21 6.49
C GLY A 46 7.13 -6.61 6.62
N ASN A 47 7.84 -6.89 7.71
CA ASN A 47 8.39 -8.20 8.01
C ASN A 47 7.52 -8.98 9.00
N ILE A 48 7.72 -10.30 9.05
CA ILE A 48 7.10 -11.16 10.06
C ILE A 48 7.56 -10.74 11.46
N LYS A 49 6.62 -10.69 12.41
CA LYS A 49 6.92 -10.33 13.80
C LYS A 49 8.02 -11.24 14.38
N GLY A 50 9.10 -10.64 14.85
CA GLY A 50 10.22 -11.35 15.46
C GLY A 50 11.17 -12.02 14.46
N GLY A 51 11.06 -11.72 13.16
CA GLY A 51 11.96 -12.23 12.14
C GLY A 51 12.36 -11.16 11.12
N SER A 52 13.30 -11.51 10.24
CA SER A 52 13.74 -10.68 9.12
C SER A 52 13.10 -11.06 7.78
N MET A 53 12.26 -12.09 7.76
CA MET A 53 11.59 -12.53 6.53
C MET A 53 10.44 -11.57 6.19
N PRO A 54 10.31 -11.17 4.91
CA PRO A 54 9.19 -10.36 4.45
C PRO A 54 7.84 -11.04 4.66
N LEU A 55 6.83 -10.26 5.03
CA LEU A 55 5.45 -10.72 5.01
C LEU A 55 5.02 -10.92 3.55
N GLY A 56 4.39 -12.05 3.25
CA GLY A 56 3.87 -12.39 1.93
C GLY A 56 2.39 -12.76 1.97
N GLY A 57 1.89 -13.25 0.84
CA GLY A 57 0.52 -13.71 0.72
C GLY A 57 -0.52 -12.60 0.86
N SER A 58 -1.75 -12.97 1.22
CA SER A 58 -2.84 -12.03 1.50
C SER A 58 -2.53 -11.12 2.69
N ALA A 59 -1.79 -11.62 3.68
CA ALA A 59 -1.41 -10.86 4.87
C ALA A 59 -0.57 -9.63 4.53
N ALA A 60 0.31 -9.73 3.53
CA ALA A 60 1.10 -8.60 3.07
C ALA A 60 0.24 -7.49 2.45
N VAL A 61 -0.76 -7.88 1.65
CA VAL A 61 -1.69 -6.95 1.01
C VAL A 61 -2.56 -6.25 2.07
N GLU A 62 -3.06 -7.00 3.05
CA GLU A 62 -3.86 -6.45 4.14
C GLU A 62 -3.05 -5.47 5.01
N ALA A 63 -1.82 -5.84 5.38
CA ALA A 63 -0.92 -4.97 6.14
C ALA A 63 -0.64 -3.65 5.39
N PHE A 64 -0.43 -3.72 4.07
CA PHE A 64 -0.25 -2.52 3.25
C PHE A 64 -1.49 -1.62 3.25
N VAL A 65 -2.67 -2.18 3.00
CA VAL A 65 -3.94 -1.42 2.96
C VAL A 65 -4.21 -0.75 4.31
N ASN A 66 -3.98 -1.46 5.41
CA ASN A 66 -4.12 -0.90 6.75
C ASN A 66 -3.09 0.22 7.00
N GLY A 67 -1.86 0.05 6.53
CA GLY A 67 -0.83 1.09 6.60
C GLY A 67 -1.18 2.35 5.82
N VAL A 68 -1.72 2.21 4.60
CA VAL A 68 -2.18 3.34 3.78
C VAL A 68 -3.28 4.12 4.50
N LYS A 69 -4.29 3.43 5.06
CA LYS A 69 -5.38 4.07 5.80
C LYS A 69 -4.86 4.86 7.00
N LYS A 70 -4.04 4.22 7.85
CA LYS A 70 -3.43 4.86 9.03
C LYS A 70 -2.61 6.09 8.63
N THR A 71 -1.78 5.97 7.58
CA THR A 71 -0.94 7.08 7.09
C THR A 71 -1.80 8.25 6.59
N ALA A 72 -2.84 7.98 5.79
CA ALA A 72 -3.73 9.02 5.27
C ALA A 72 -4.52 9.72 6.39
N GLU A 73 -5.01 8.97 7.39
CA GLU A 73 -5.70 9.54 8.55
C GLU A 73 -4.77 10.46 9.37
N GLU A 74 -3.52 10.05 9.58
CA GLU A 74 -2.53 10.87 10.28
C GLU A 74 -2.19 12.15 9.51
N GLU A 75 -2.07 12.08 8.17
CA GLU A 75 -1.84 13.26 7.33
C GLU A 75 -3.03 14.22 7.37
N ALA A 76 -4.25 13.70 7.32
CA ALA A 76 -5.47 14.51 7.41
C ALA A 76 -5.60 15.23 8.76
N ARG A 77 -5.11 14.63 9.87
CA ARG A 77 -5.11 15.27 11.19
C ARG A 77 -4.03 16.36 11.36
N LYS A 78 -3.01 16.36 10.51
CA LYS A 78 -1.91 17.35 10.54
C LYS A 78 -2.20 18.58 9.67
N GLN A 79 -3.22 18.51 8.82
CA GLN A 79 -3.72 19.60 7.99
C GLN A 79 -4.85 20.33 8.70
#